data_AF-A0A4P9XQV3-F1
#
_entry.id   AF-A0A4P9XQV3-F1
#
_cell.length_a   1.000
_cell.length_b   1.000
_cell.length_c   1.000
_cell.angle_alpha   90.00
_cell.angle_beta   90.00
_cell.angle_gamma   90.00
#
_symmetry.space_group_name_H-M   'P 1'
#
loop_
_entity.id
_entity.type
_entity.pdbx_description
1 polymer ?
#
loop_
_entity_poly.entity_id
_entity_poly.type
_entity_poly.pdbx_seq_one_letter_code
_entity_poly.pdbx_strand_id
1 'polypeptide(L)'
;MASEKTNDGAKLKTESKGFVALSAAELQKRQLDKLLSNPDKLVKLPGETGVKRQREPKDFVRNIGGSCAGAGSGDFHVYRASRRREYARQQKLDEEIRQEQDNRAFQERMEKLRSEDEKREAKNRLQRQRKKQKRQAKIAAEKQAQHKDTNKVDTASAKQPARTEDGDDGSEEALVFRTIRVPQPAMADPANKGDADADADADADVGANADVAPPAVAPVKCAVPTMSIIEDDDF
;
A
#
# COMPACT_ATOMS: atom_id res chain seq x y z
N MET A 1 -24.90 -16.69 -81.35
CA MET A 1 -25.16 -15.97 -80.08
C MET A 1 -23.97 -16.22 -79.17
N ALA A 2 -23.12 -15.21 -79.03
CA ALA A 2 -21.92 -15.26 -78.19
C ALA A 2 -22.31 -15.20 -76.71
N SER A 3 -21.66 -16.01 -75.87
CA SER A 3 -21.69 -15.82 -74.42
C SER A 3 -20.26 -15.90 -73.89
N GLU A 4 -19.63 -14.73 -73.80
CA GLU A 4 -18.41 -14.51 -73.04
C GLU A 4 -18.68 -14.75 -71.55
N LYS A 5 -17.84 -15.56 -70.91
CA LYS A 5 -17.82 -15.76 -69.47
C LYS A 5 -16.80 -14.78 -68.88
N THR A 6 -17.26 -13.75 -68.18
CA THR A 6 -16.41 -12.98 -67.26
C THR A 6 -16.91 -13.21 -65.83
N ASN A 7 -16.17 -14.03 -65.09
CA ASN A 7 -16.33 -14.20 -63.64
C ASN A 7 -15.49 -13.12 -62.95
N ASP A 8 -16.07 -11.96 -62.69
CA ASP A 8 -15.46 -10.92 -61.86
C ASP A 8 -15.64 -11.25 -60.37
N GLY A 9 -14.86 -12.22 -59.91
CA GLY A 9 -14.68 -12.52 -58.50
C GLY A 9 -13.72 -11.52 -57.86
N ALA A 10 -14.19 -10.30 -57.58
CA ALA A 10 -13.46 -9.30 -56.82
C ALA A 10 -13.24 -9.79 -55.36
N LYS A 11 -12.14 -10.50 -55.13
CA LYS A 11 -11.63 -10.80 -53.79
C LYS A 11 -11.21 -9.49 -53.13
N LEU A 12 -12.07 -8.94 -52.28
CA LEU A 12 -11.72 -7.89 -51.32
C LEU A 12 -10.57 -8.41 -50.45
N LYS A 13 -9.36 -7.91 -50.71
CA LYS A 13 -8.18 -8.16 -49.90
C LYS A 13 -8.47 -7.61 -48.50
N THR A 14 -8.63 -8.50 -47.53
CA THR A 14 -8.58 -8.10 -46.12
C THR A 14 -7.14 -7.71 -45.84
N GLU A 15 -6.85 -6.41 -45.93
CA GLU A 15 -5.54 -5.88 -45.60
C GLU A 15 -5.27 -6.23 -44.13
N SER A 16 -4.25 -7.07 -43.93
CA SER A 16 -3.74 -7.39 -42.62
C SER A 16 -3.26 -6.09 -41.98
N LYS A 17 -4.04 -5.54 -41.05
CA LYS A 17 -3.67 -4.37 -40.27
C LYS A 17 -2.34 -4.66 -39.58
N GLY A 18 -1.26 -4.15 -40.18
CA GLY A 18 0.08 -4.26 -39.63
C GLY A 18 0.08 -3.70 -38.22
N PHE A 19 0.66 -4.44 -37.29
CA PHE A 19 0.89 -3.96 -35.95
C PHE A 19 1.99 -2.90 -36.03
N VAL A 20 1.61 -1.64 -36.15
CA VAL A 20 2.52 -0.52 -35.95
C VAL A 20 2.85 -0.47 -34.47
N ALA A 21 4.12 -0.43 -34.10
CA ALA A 21 4.55 -0.19 -32.74
C ALA A 21 4.20 1.26 -32.37
N LEU A 22 2.99 1.45 -31.83
CA LEU A 22 2.46 2.75 -31.45
C LEU A 22 3.25 3.31 -30.26
N SER A 23 3.47 4.62 -30.24
CA SER A 23 3.97 5.33 -29.04
C SER A 23 2.99 5.18 -27.87
N ALA A 24 3.45 5.34 -26.63
CA ALA A 24 2.58 5.29 -25.44
C ALA A 24 1.39 6.27 -25.55
N ALA A 25 1.65 7.48 -26.07
CA ALA A 25 0.61 8.48 -26.31
C ALA A 25 -0.37 8.05 -27.42
N GLU A 26 0.12 7.35 -28.44
CA GLU A 26 -0.69 6.88 -29.57
C GLU A 26 -1.55 5.67 -29.18
N LEU A 27 -1.07 4.81 -28.27
CA LEU A 27 -1.85 3.74 -27.66
C LEU A 27 -3.00 4.29 -26.83
N GLN A 28 -2.73 5.30 -26.00
CA GLN A 28 -3.75 6.02 -25.22
C GLN A 28 -4.75 6.71 -26.14
N LYS A 29 -4.29 7.43 -27.17
CA LYS A 29 -5.16 8.05 -28.17
C LYS A 29 -6.10 7.03 -28.81
N ARG A 30 -5.59 5.88 -29.24
CA ARG A 30 -6.41 4.80 -29.81
C ARG A 30 -7.44 4.23 -28.82
N GLN A 31 -7.08 4.12 -27.54
CA GLN A 31 -8.03 3.71 -26.49
C GLN A 31 -9.11 4.76 -26.26
N LEU A 32 -8.75 6.06 -26.25
CA LEU A 32 -9.68 7.17 -26.14
C LEU A 32 -10.62 7.24 -27.35
N ASP A 33 -10.10 7.17 -28.57
CA ASP A 33 -10.91 7.16 -29.80
C ASP A 33 -11.94 6.01 -29.78
N LYS A 34 -11.54 4.84 -29.25
CA LYS A 34 -12.44 3.70 -29.06
C LYS A 34 -13.52 3.96 -28.01
N LEU A 35 -13.18 4.60 -26.89
CA LEU A 35 -14.15 4.95 -25.84
C LEU A 35 -15.13 6.04 -26.31
N LEU A 36 -14.61 7.07 -26.99
CA LEU A 36 -15.38 8.20 -27.51
C LEU A 36 -16.27 7.84 -28.71
N SER A 37 -15.97 6.74 -29.41
CA SER A 37 -16.84 6.24 -30.49
C SER A 37 -18.27 5.92 -30.02
N ASN A 38 -18.46 5.60 -28.74
CA ASN A 38 -19.76 5.26 -28.14
C ASN A 38 -19.83 5.82 -26.71
N PRO A 39 -20.14 7.13 -26.54
CA PRO A 39 -20.09 7.78 -25.24
C PRO A 39 -21.19 7.29 -24.27
N ASP A 40 -22.32 6.79 -24.78
CA ASP A 40 -23.44 6.32 -23.94
C ASP A 40 -23.20 4.95 -23.29
N LYS A 41 -22.13 4.24 -23.70
CA LYS A 41 -21.83 2.90 -23.19
C LYS A 41 -21.09 2.99 -21.85
N LEU A 42 -21.69 2.42 -20.80
CA LEU A 42 -21.06 2.30 -19.48
C LEU A 42 -19.69 1.59 -19.58
N VAL A 43 -18.65 2.27 -19.09
CA VAL A 43 -17.28 1.75 -19.04
C VAL A 43 -17.16 0.75 -17.89
N LYS A 44 -16.74 -0.48 -18.21
CA LYS A 44 -16.45 -1.50 -17.18
C LYS A 44 -15.05 -1.25 -16.61
N LEU A 45 -15.00 -0.60 -15.46
CA LEU A 45 -13.76 -0.56 -14.67
C LEU A 45 -13.46 -1.96 -14.14
N PRO A 46 -12.19 -2.38 -14.10
CA PRO A 46 -11.84 -3.60 -13.39
C PRO A 46 -12.22 -3.42 -11.92
N GLY A 47 -13.17 -4.20 -11.45
CA GLY A 47 -13.50 -4.27 -10.03
C GLY A 47 -12.37 -4.95 -9.25
N GLU A 48 -12.51 -5.01 -7.93
CA GLU A 48 -11.60 -5.75 -7.07
C GLU A 48 -11.47 -7.20 -7.59
N THR A 49 -10.24 -7.64 -7.83
CA THR A 49 -9.99 -9.03 -8.19
C THR A 49 -10.31 -9.89 -6.97
N GLY A 50 -11.46 -10.56 -6.99
CA GLY A 50 -11.87 -11.43 -5.89
C GLY A 50 -10.82 -12.49 -5.59
N VAL A 51 -10.52 -12.70 -4.30
CA VAL A 51 -9.64 -13.77 -3.86
C VAL A 51 -10.24 -15.10 -4.28
N LYS A 52 -9.44 -15.99 -4.89
CA LYS A 52 -9.89 -17.31 -5.33
C LYS A 52 -10.20 -18.17 -4.10
N ARG A 53 -11.47 -18.24 -3.68
CA ARG A 53 -11.89 -19.09 -2.55
C ARG A 53 -11.88 -20.57 -2.94
N GLN A 54 -11.51 -21.47 -2.01
CA GLN A 54 -11.80 -22.90 -2.22
C GLN A 54 -13.31 -23.11 -2.22
N ARG A 55 -13.76 -24.14 -2.94
CA ARG A 55 -15.17 -24.55 -2.87
C ARG A 55 -15.42 -25.16 -1.51
N GLU A 56 -16.52 -24.75 -0.88
CA GLU A 56 -16.97 -25.34 0.37
C GLU A 56 -17.26 -26.84 0.20
N PRO A 57 -17.03 -27.65 1.25
CA PRO A 57 -17.43 -29.05 1.24
C PRO A 57 -18.96 -29.15 1.08
N LYS A 58 -19.43 -30.25 0.50
CA LYS A 58 -20.87 -30.50 0.36
C LYS A 58 -21.40 -31.06 1.67
N ASP A 59 -22.55 -30.57 2.13
CA ASP A 59 -23.18 -31.05 3.37
C ASP A 59 -23.58 -32.52 3.31
N PHE A 60 -24.16 -32.95 2.18
CA PHE A 60 -24.65 -34.31 2.00
C PHE A 60 -24.08 -34.96 0.74
N VAL A 61 -23.48 -36.14 0.91
CA VAL A 61 -23.08 -37.01 -0.20
C VAL A 61 -24.11 -38.13 -0.32
N ARG A 62 -24.84 -38.14 -1.44
CA ARG A 62 -25.98 -39.05 -1.66
C ARG A 62 -25.56 -40.47 -2.06
N ASN A 63 -24.34 -40.64 -2.58
CA ASN A 63 -23.88 -41.87 -3.21
C ASN A 63 -22.76 -42.52 -2.38
N ILE A 64 -23.04 -42.82 -1.11
CA ILE A 64 -22.09 -43.51 -0.23
C ILE A 64 -22.41 -45.01 -0.29
N GLY A 65 -21.43 -45.83 -0.70
CA GLY A 65 -21.53 -47.28 -0.61
C GLY A 65 -21.54 -47.76 0.84
N GLY A 66 -22.09 -48.93 1.13
CA GLY A 66 -22.13 -49.46 2.50
C GLY A 66 -20.73 -49.64 3.10
N SER A 67 -20.59 -49.51 4.42
CA SER A 67 -19.28 -49.50 5.11
C SER A 67 -18.47 -50.79 4.98
N CYS A 68 -19.10 -51.90 4.61
CA CYS A 68 -18.46 -53.19 4.33
C CYS A 68 -18.43 -53.52 2.83
N ALA A 69 -18.90 -52.63 1.96
CA ALA A 69 -18.80 -52.83 0.52
C ALA A 69 -17.31 -52.77 0.10
N GLY A 70 -16.90 -53.65 -0.80
CA GLY A 70 -15.54 -53.64 -1.36
C GLY A 70 -15.26 -52.40 -2.21
N ALA A 71 -14.00 -52.20 -2.55
CA ALA A 71 -13.58 -51.07 -3.39
C ALA A 71 -14.21 -51.15 -4.79
N GLY A 72 -15.03 -50.15 -5.13
CA GLY A 72 -15.59 -49.97 -6.46
C GLY A 72 -14.59 -49.35 -7.43
N SER A 73 -14.82 -49.54 -8.74
CA SER A 73 -13.96 -48.98 -9.80
C SER A 73 -13.90 -47.44 -9.81
N GLY A 74 -14.90 -46.78 -9.24
CA GLY A 74 -14.96 -45.31 -9.14
C GLY A 74 -14.27 -44.72 -7.90
N ASP A 75 -13.98 -45.53 -6.89
CA ASP A 75 -13.53 -45.02 -5.58
C ASP A 75 -12.15 -44.37 -5.66
N PHE A 76 -11.29 -44.87 -6.55
CA PHE A 76 -9.98 -44.27 -6.81
C PHE A 76 -10.10 -42.82 -7.30
N HIS A 77 -11.05 -42.53 -8.19
CA HIS A 77 -11.24 -41.17 -8.70
C HIS A 77 -11.88 -40.25 -7.66
N VAL A 78 -12.75 -40.78 -6.80
CA VAL A 78 -13.31 -40.05 -5.66
C VAL A 78 -12.19 -39.64 -4.70
N TYR A 79 -11.31 -40.57 -4.31
CA TYR A 79 -10.15 -40.31 -3.47
C TYR A 79 -9.19 -39.29 -4.10
N ARG A 80 -8.86 -39.44 -5.38
CA ARG A 80 -7.98 -38.49 -6.10
C ARG A 80 -8.56 -37.08 -6.09
N ALA A 81 -9.87 -36.94 -6.30
CA ALA A 81 -10.55 -35.65 -6.29
C ALA A 81 -10.72 -35.05 -4.89
N SER A 82 -10.95 -35.86 -3.85
CA SER A 82 -10.98 -35.38 -2.47
C SER A 82 -9.59 -34.96 -1.99
N ARG A 83 -8.55 -35.76 -2.25
CA ARG A 83 -7.16 -35.45 -1.87
C ARG A 83 -6.66 -34.15 -2.50
N ARG A 84 -6.94 -33.93 -3.78
CA ARG A 84 -6.59 -32.65 -4.45
C ARG A 84 -7.30 -31.46 -3.84
N ARG A 85 -8.59 -31.60 -3.50
CA ARG A 85 -9.35 -30.54 -2.84
C ARG A 85 -8.78 -30.24 -1.46
N GLU A 86 -8.41 -31.28 -0.72
CA GLU A 86 -7.85 -31.14 0.63
C GLU A 86 -6.46 -30.51 0.60
N TYR A 87 -5.56 -30.94 -0.29
CA TYR A 87 -4.25 -30.29 -0.44
C TYR A 87 -4.36 -28.84 -0.87
N ALA A 88 -5.24 -28.53 -1.82
CA ALA A 88 -5.48 -27.14 -2.20
C ALA A 88 -6.08 -26.30 -1.06
N ARG A 89 -6.84 -26.91 -0.16
CA ARG A 89 -7.38 -26.26 1.05
C ARG A 89 -6.29 -26.00 2.07
N GLN A 90 -5.47 -27.01 2.38
CA GLN A 90 -4.35 -26.91 3.31
C GLN A 90 -3.33 -25.87 2.83
N GLN A 91 -2.92 -25.93 1.56
CA GLN A 91 -1.98 -24.96 0.98
C GLN A 91 -2.48 -23.52 1.09
N LYS A 92 -3.77 -23.25 0.84
CA LYS A 92 -4.31 -21.89 0.98
C LYS A 92 -4.37 -21.44 2.43
N LEU A 93 -4.70 -22.33 3.36
CA LEU A 93 -4.69 -22.00 4.79
C LEU A 93 -3.27 -21.63 5.24
N ASP A 94 -2.27 -22.42 4.85
CA ASP A 94 -0.87 -22.15 5.18
C ASP A 94 -0.38 -20.84 4.54
N GLU A 95 -0.77 -20.56 3.29
CA GLU A 95 -0.50 -19.29 2.60
C GLU A 95 -1.15 -18.08 3.30
N GLU A 96 -2.41 -18.22 3.72
CA GLU A 96 -3.16 -17.17 4.44
C GLU A 96 -2.52 -16.88 5.80
N ILE A 97 -2.18 -17.92 6.57
CA ILE A 97 -1.48 -17.78 7.87
C ILE A 97 -0.15 -17.06 7.68
N ARG A 98 0.64 -17.45 6.67
CA ARG A 98 1.92 -16.80 6.39
C ARG A 98 1.74 -15.34 6.01
N GLN A 99 0.78 -15.02 5.14
CA GLN A 99 0.48 -13.63 4.76
C GLN A 99 0.01 -12.80 5.94
N GLU A 100 -0.82 -13.35 6.83
CA GLU A 100 -1.28 -12.65 8.03
C GLU A 100 -0.12 -12.34 8.98
N GLN A 101 0.79 -13.31 9.21
CA GLN A 101 2.00 -13.09 10.00
C GLN A 101 2.90 -12.02 9.41
N ASP A 102 3.15 -12.07 8.10
CA ASP A 102 3.98 -11.08 7.39
C ASP A 102 3.35 -9.68 7.45
N ASN A 103 2.04 -9.58 7.25
CA ASN A 103 1.29 -8.33 7.33
C ASN A 103 1.30 -7.75 8.75
N ARG A 104 1.11 -8.59 9.77
CA ARG A 104 1.18 -8.17 11.17
C ARG A 104 2.58 -7.65 11.52
N ALA A 105 3.62 -8.39 11.16
CA ALA A 105 5.00 -7.96 11.37
C ALA A 105 5.32 -6.64 10.65
N PHE A 106 4.78 -6.44 9.44
CA PHE A 106 4.92 -5.20 8.71
C PHE A 106 4.21 -4.03 9.40
N GLN A 107 2.96 -4.23 9.82
CA GLN A 107 2.18 -3.20 10.53
C GLN A 107 2.86 -2.79 11.83
N GLU A 108 3.31 -3.75 12.64
CA GLU A 108 4.04 -3.48 13.88
C GLU A 108 5.34 -2.70 13.63
N ARG A 109 6.07 -3.00 12.55
CA ARG A 109 7.27 -2.21 12.16
C ARG A 109 6.91 -0.79 11.76
N MET A 110 5.85 -0.61 10.96
CA MET A 110 5.41 0.70 10.52
C MET A 110 4.90 1.57 11.68
N GLU A 111 4.17 0.99 12.63
CA GLU A 111 3.70 1.68 13.83
C GLU A 111 4.85 2.11 14.73
N LYS A 112 5.86 1.25 14.92
CA LYS A 112 7.07 1.61 15.68
C LYS A 112 7.77 2.82 15.06
N LEU A 113 8.02 2.78 13.75
CA LEU A 113 8.64 3.89 13.02
C LEU A 113 7.83 5.19 13.15
N ARG A 114 6.51 5.12 12.91
CA ARG A 114 5.61 6.27 13.10
C ARG A 114 5.69 6.84 14.51
N SER A 115 5.67 5.99 15.53
CA SER A 115 5.75 6.43 16.93
C SER A 115 7.08 7.09 17.27
N GLU A 116 8.19 6.63 16.68
CA GLU A 116 9.52 7.22 16.86
C GLU A 116 9.63 8.58 16.19
N ASP A 117 9.10 8.70 14.97
CA ASP A 117 9.04 9.96 14.23
C ASP A 117 8.14 10.97 14.94
N GLU A 118 6.97 10.56 15.42
CA GLU A 118 6.06 11.41 16.21
C GLU A 118 6.73 11.91 17.51
N LYS A 119 7.49 11.06 18.21
CA LYS A 119 8.24 11.46 19.42
C LYS A 119 9.32 12.49 19.08
N ARG A 120 10.06 12.28 17.98
CA ARG A 120 11.09 13.22 17.49
C ARG A 120 10.48 14.55 17.09
N GLU A 121 9.39 14.52 16.33
CA GLU A 121 8.65 15.70 15.90
C GLU A 121 8.03 16.45 17.08
N ALA A 122 7.45 15.76 18.05
CA ALA A 122 6.88 16.37 19.26
C ALA A 122 7.96 17.09 20.08
N LYS A 123 9.14 16.47 20.26
CA LYS A 123 10.29 17.10 20.93
C LYS A 123 10.74 18.36 20.18
N ASN A 124 10.89 18.28 18.86
CA ASN A 124 11.31 19.41 18.02
C ASN A 124 10.25 20.54 18.01
N ARG A 125 8.96 20.19 17.94
CA ARG A 125 7.84 21.11 18.03
C ARG A 125 7.82 21.84 19.37
N LEU A 126 8.00 21.12 20.48
CA LEU A 126 8.08 21.70 21.83
C LEU A 126 9.26 22.68 21.94
N GLN A 127 10.44 22.32 21.41
CA GLN A 127 11.59 23.23 21.38
C GLN A 127 11.31 24.52 20.59
N ARG A 128 10.71 24.41 19.40
CA ARG A 128 10.31 25.56 18.58
C ARG A 128 9.27 26.43 19.29
N GLN A 129 8.27 25.81 19.94
CA GLN A 129 7.27 26.54 20.72
C GLN A 129 7.88 27.29 21.90
N ARG A 130 8.79 26.66 22.66
CA ARG A 130 9.54 27.32 23.75
C ARG A 130 10.38 28.50 23.24
N LYS A 131 11.09 28.34 22.12
CA LYS A 131 11.84 29.44 21.49
C LYS A 131 10.91 30.58 21.04
N LYS A 132 9.75 30.26 20.44
CA LYS A 132 8.73 31.23 20.02
C LYS A 132 8.16 32.01 21.21
N GLN A 133 7.79 31.33 22.29
CA GLN A 133 7.28 31.96 23.52
C GLN A 133 8.34 32.90 24.14
N LYS A 134 9.60 32.47 24.23
CA LYS A 134 10.70 33.32 24.72
C LYS A 134 10.90 34.57 23.85
N ARG A 135 10.88 34.41 22.52
CA ARG A 135 10.98 35.55 21.58
C ARG A 135 9.80 36.51 21.73
N GLN A 136 8.58 36.00 21.83
CA GLN A 136 7.38 36.81 22.05
C GLN A 136 7.43 37.56 23.39
N ALA A 137 7.89 36.90 24.47
CA ALA A 137 8.06 37.53 25.77
C ALA A 137 9.12 38.66 25.75
N LYS A 138 10.26 38.45 25.06
CA LYS A 138 11.27 39.50 24.85
C LYS A 138 10.70 40.70 24.09
N ILE A 139 10.02 40.47 22.97
CA ILE A 139 9.38 41.53 22.18
C ILE A 139 8.31 42.27 23.02
N ALA A 140 7.52 41.55 23.83
CA ALA A 140 6.53 42.17 24.70
C ALA A 140 7.19 43.04 25.80
N ALA A 141 8.28 42.56 26.41
CA ALA A 141 9.04 43.32 27.40
C ALA A 141 9.69 44.58 26.80
N GLU A 142 10.28 44.48 25.60
CA GLU A 142 10.83 45.64 24.87
C GLU A 142 9.75 46.67 24.54
N LYS A 143 8.56 46.25 24.09
CA LYS A 143 7.42 47.14 23.86
C LYS A 143 6.92 47.82 25.14
N GLN A 144 6.88 47.10 26.27
CA GLN A 144 6.49 47.68 27.56
C GLN A 144 7.54 48.66 28.10
N ALA A 145 8.83 48.41 27.87
CA ALA A 145 9.90 49.34 28.22
C ALA A 145 9.81 50.64 27.39
N GLN A 146 9.59 50.53 26.08
CA GLN A 146 9.40 51.70 25.21
C GLN A 146 8.14 52.52 25.57
N HIS A 147 7.03 51.88 25.95
CA HIS A 147 5.81 52.60 26.37
C HIS A 147 5.95 53.27 27.76
N LYS A 148 6.90 52.83 28.61
CA LYS A 148 7.20 53.50 29.89
C LYS A 148 8.07 54.75 29.71
N ASP A 149 8.95 54.77 28.72
CA ASP A 149 9.80 55.93 28.42
C ASP A 149 9.06 57.05 27.67
N THR A 150 7.97 56.77 26.95
CA THR A 150 7.18 57.81 26.25
C THR A 150 6.29 58.67 27.15
N ASN A 151 6.29 58.46 28.47
CA ASN A 151 5.59 59.32 29.44
C ASN A 151 6.52 60.34 30.13
N LYS A 152 7.76 60.48 29.66
CA LYS A 152 8.70 61.48 30.18
C LYS A 152 9.42 62.22 29.04
N VAL A 153 8.77 63.30 28.62
CA VAL A 153 9.37 64.55 28.12
C VAL A 153 10.02 64.49 26.72
N ASP A 154 9.48 65.35 25.85
CA ASP A 154 10.09 65.82 24.61
C ASP A 154 11.56 66.21 24.81
N THR A 155 12.48 65.69 23.99
CA THR A 155 13.55 66.42 23.26
C THR A 155 14.55 65.40 22.65
N ALA A 156 14.83 65.62 21.36
CA ALA A 156 15.71 64.91 20.42
C ALA A 156 16.96 64.18 20.95
N SER A 157 17.28 63.01 20.36
CA SER A 157 18.50 62.82 19.55
C SER A 157 18.56 61.40 18.95
N ALA A 158 19.06 61.34 17.71
CA ALA A 158 19.20 60.15 16.89
C ALA A 158 20.24 59.15 17.45
N LYS A 159 19.89 57.86 17.47
CA LYS A 159 20.89 56.78 17.49
C LYS A 159 20.33 55.51 16.87
N GLN A 160 21.02 55.03 15.83
CA GLN A 160 20.65 53.85 15.05
C GLN A 160 20.71 52.56 15.88
N PRO A 161 19.87 51.54 15.58
CA PRO A 161 19.96 50.25 16.24
C PRO A 161 21.09 49.41 15.65
N ALA A 162 22.04 49.05 16.51
CA ALA A 162 23.07 48.07 16.23
C ALA A 162 22.44 46.69 16.02
N ARG A 163 22.75 46.06 14.88
CA ARG A 163 22.52 44.64 14.63
C ARG A 163 23.43 43.85 15.57
N THR A 164 22.84 43.12 16.52
CA THR A 164 23.54 42.04 17.21
C THR A 164 23.35 40.76 16.39
N GLU A 165 24.41 40.40 15.68
CA GLU A 165 24.63 39.04 15.20
C GLU A 165 24.92 38.17 16.43
N ASP A 166 23.99 37.31 16.80
CA ASP A 166 24.22 36.28 17.82
C ASP A 166 24.17 34.92 17.13
N GLY A 167 25.29 34.21 17.23
CA GLY A 167 25.64 33.00 16.49
C GLY A 167 24.57 31.92 16.55
N ASP A 168 24.22 31.45 15.36
CA ASP A 168 23.59 30.18 15.12
C ASP A 168 24.62 29.09 15.45
N ASP A 169 24.57 28.58 16.68
CA ASP A 169 25.23 27.32 17.05
C ASP A 169 24.40 26.19 16.41
N GLY A 170 24.54 26.10 15.09
CA GLY A 170 24.09 24.99 14.28
C GLY A 170 24.86 23.77 14.74
N SER A 171 24.19 22.90 15.49
CA SER A 171 24.63 21.51 15.61
C SER A 171 24.58 20.92 14.20
N GLU A 172 25.68 21.03 13.48
CA GLU A 172 25.94 20.41 12.19
C GLU A 172 26.07 18.90 12.40
N GLU A 173 24.95 18.24 12.71
CA GLU A 173 24.74 16.87 12.30
C GLU A 173 24.67 16.93 10.78
N ALA A 174 25.86 16.91 10.16
CA ALA A 174 26.02 16.82 8.73
C ALA A 174 25.05 15.78 8.21
N LEU A 175 24.07 16.22 7.42
CA LEU A 175 23.26 15.36 6.57
C LEU A 175 24.20 14.76 5.52
N VAL A 176 25.01 13.81 5.95
CA VAL A 176 25.73 12.90 5.09
C VAL A 176 24.63 12.12 4.39
N PHE A 177 24.36 12.47 3.14
CA PHE A 177 23.53 11.71 2.23
C PHE A 177 24.22 10.37 2.01
N ARG A 178 24.08 9.47 2.98
CA ARG A 178 24.61 8.11 2.95
C ARG A 178 23.74 7.39 1.94
N THR A 179 24.14 7.47 0.67
CA THR A 179 23.55 6.69 -0.41
C THR A 179 23.44 5.26 0.08
N ILE A 180 22.21 4.81 0.34
CA ILE A 180 21.94 3.43 0.72
C ILE A 180 22.38 2.60 -0.49
N ARG A 181 23.54 1.96 -0.39
CA ARG A 181 23.93 0.92 -1.33
C ARG A 181 22.96 -0.22 -1.08
N VAL A 182 21.91 -0.29 -1.90
CA VAL A 182 20.99 -1.42 -1.95
C VAL A 182 21.86 -2.66 -2.18
N PRO A 183 21.96 -3.61 -1.23
CA PRO A 183 22.63 -4.86 -1.51
C PRO A 183 21.81 -5.58 -2.58
N GLN A 184 22.41 -5.80 -3.75
CA GLN A 184 21.81 -6.66 -4.76
C GLN A 184 21.61 -8.05 -4.14
N PRO A 185 20.46 -8.71 -4.34
CA PRO A 185 20.30 -10.09 -3.94
C PRO A 185 21.30 -10.92 -4.74
N ALA A 186 22.17 -11.65 -4.04
CA ALA A 186 23.04 -12.64 -4.66
C ALA A 186 22.15 -13.66 -5.38
N MET A 187 22.24 -13.67 -6.71
CA MET A 187 21.68 -14.74 -7.52
C MET A 187 22.38 -16.03 -7.09
N ALA A 188 21.62 -16.97 -6.55
CA ALA A 188 22.13 -18.28 -6.21
C ALA A 188 22.55 -19.01 -7.48
N ASP A 189 23.84 -19.30 -7.62
CA ASP A 189 24.38 -20.21 -8.62
C ASP A 189 23.83 -21.64 -8.36
N PRO A 190 23.12 -22.27 -9.32
CA PRO A 190 22.58 -23.60 -9.13
C PRO A 190 23.65 -24.64 -9.49
N ALA A 191 24.67 -24.80 -8.66
CA ALA A 191 25.64 -25.88 -8.80
C ALA A 191 26.40 -26.19 -7.50
N ASN A 192 25.72 -26.77 -6.51
CA ASN A 192 26.39 -27.78 -5.68
C ASN A 192 25.38 -28.79 -5.13
N LYS A 193 25.44 -29.99 -5.69
CA LYS A 193 24.77 -31.19 -5.21
C LYS A 193 25.77 -31.83 -4.25
N GLY A 194 25.49 -31.81 -2.96
CA GLY A 194 26.31 -32.45 -1.94
C GLY A 194 25.38 -33.05 -0.89
N ASP A 195 25.31 -34.38 -0.91
CA ASP A 195 24.58 -35.22 0.01
C ASP A 195 25.12 -35.06 1.45
N ALA A 196 24.23 -34.94 2.43
CA ALA A 196 24.52 -35.19 3.84
C ALA A 196 23.22 -35.51 4.58
N ASP A 197 22.98 -36.80 4.78
CA ASP A 197 22.10 -37.33 5.81
C ASP A 197 22.59 -36.89 7.20
N ALA A 198 21.70 -36.35 8.02
CA ALA A 198 21.87 -36.27 9.46
C ALA A 198 20.50 -36.20 10.13
N ASP A 199 20.05 -37.35 10.61
CA ASP A 199 18.99 -37.52 11.60
C ASP A 199 19.31 -36.69 12.85
N ALA A 200 18.38 -35.85 13.27
CA ALA A 200 18.37 -35.25 14.59
C ALA A 200 16.92 -35.06 15.05
N ASP A 201 16.42 -36.07 15.74
CA ASP A 201 15.23 -35.99 16.59
C ASP A 201 15.42 -34.89 17.63
N ALA A 202 14.55 -33.88 17.60
CA ALA A 202 14.44 -32.89 18.66
C ALA A 202 12.95 -32.68 18.98
N ASP A 203 12.47 -33.47 19.94
CA ASP A 203 11.22 -33.26 20.65
C ASP A 203 11.23 -31.88 21.32
N ALA A 204 10.39 -30.97 20.84
CA ALA A 204 10.11 -29.68 21.47
C ALA A 204 8.65 -29.59 21.91
N ASP A 205 8.48 -29.84 23.21
CA ASP A 205 7.43 -29.44 24.13
C ASP A 205 6.37 -28.43 23.61
N VAL A 206 5.13 -28.91 23.46
CA VAL A 206 3.95 -28.11 23.12
C VAL A 206 3.43 -27.43 24.39
N GLY A 207 4.00 -26.26 24.69
CA GLY A 207 3.47 -25.33 25.69
C GLY A 207 2.18 -24.64 25.19
N ALA A 208 1.14 -24.72 26.01
CA ALA A 208 -0.20 -24.20 25.78
C ALA A 208 -0.25 -22.73 25.31
N ASN A 209 -0.89 -22.48 24.17
CA ASN A 209 -1.37 -21.15 23.81
C ASN A 209 -2.89 -21.13 23.92
N ALA A 210 -3.38 -20.35 24.88
CA ALA A 210 -4.79 -20.08 25.07
C ALA A 210 -5.36 -19.38 23.83
N ASP A 211 -6.51 -19.88 23.35
CA ASP A 211 -7.38 -19.22 22.38
C ASP A 211 -7.75 -17.82 22.86
N VAL A 212 -7.03 -16.81 22.39
CA VAL A 212 -7.49 -15.41 22.43
C VAL A 212 -7.99 -15.09 21.03
N ALA A 213 -9.31 -15.21 20.86
CA ALA A 213 -10.00 -14.74 19.67
C ALA A 213 -9.64 -13.27 19.41
N PRO A 214 -9.19 -12.89 18.20
CA PRO A 214 -8.92 -11.50 17.88
C PRO A 214 -10.22 -10.68 17.95
N PRO A 215 -10.21 -9.45 18.50
CA PRO A 215 -11.40 -8.62 18.52
C PRO A 215 -11.81 -8.26 17.09
N ALA A 216 -13.09 -8.48 16.77
CA ALA A 216 -13.67 -8.09 15.49
C ALA A 216 -13.56 -6.58 15.29
N VAL A 217 -12.65 -6.14 14.41
CA VAL A 217 -12.52 -4.73 14.03
C VAL A 217 -13.66 -4.40 13.07
N ALA A 218 -14.67 -3.68 13.56
CA ALA A 218 -15.75 -3.16 12.74
C ALA A 218 -15.20 -2.17 11.68
N PRO A 219 -15.75 -2.13 10.45
CA PRO A 219 -15.30 -1.20 9.43
C PRO A 219 -15.57 0.23 9.88
N VAL A 220 -14.49 1.00 10.07
CA VAL A 220 -14.55 2.43 10.37
C VAL A 220 -15.11 3.14 9.14
N LYS A 221 -16.34 3.65 9.25
CA LYS A 221 -16.93 4.55 8.25
C LYS A 221 -16.11 5.85 8.28
N CYS A 222 -15.30 6.07 7.25
CA CYS A 222 -14.64 7.36 7.04
C CYS A 222 -15.72 8.42 6.80
N ALA A 223 -16.01 9.23 7.82
CA ALA A 223 -16.87 10.40 7.68
C ALA A 223 -16.15 11.42 6.80
N VAL A 224 -16.74 11.76 5.66
CA VAL A 224 -16.28 12.84 4.77
C VAL A 224 -16.48 14.15 5.52
N PRO A 225 -15.44 14.99 5.73
CA PRO A 225 -15.64 16.30 6.34
C PRO A 225 -16.32 17.23 5.34
N THR A 226 -17.59 17.57 5.59
CA THR A 226 -18.26 18.67 4.90
C THR A 226 -17.74 19.99 5.47
N MET A 227 -16.95 20.74 4.70
CA MET A 227 -16.64 22.13 5.03
C MET A 227 -17.88 22.99 4.72
N SER A 228 -18.55 23.47 5.77
CA SER A 228 -19.51 24.58 5.66
C SER A 228 -18.72 25.89 5.67
N ILE A 229 -18.65 26.54 4.50
CA ILE A 229 -18.19 27.93 4.39
C ILE A 229 -19.31 28.78 4.97
N ILE A 230 -19.03 29.46 6.08
CA ILE A 230 -19.92 30.47 6.65
C ILE A 230 -19.58 31.76 5.89
N GLU A 231 -20.51 32.19 5.03
CA GLU A 231 -20.48 33.50 4.39
C GLU A 231 -21.00 34.52 5.41
N ASP A 232 -20.08 35.14 6.14
CA ASP A 232 -20.37 36.34 6.93
C ASP A 232 -20.42 37.55 5.97
N ASP A 233 -21.55 37.69 5.27
CA ASP A 233 -21.93 38.92 4.58
C ASP A 233 -22.81 39.75 5.54
N ASP A 234 -22.20 40.66 6.29
CA ASP A 234 -22.89 41.83 6.84
C ASP A 234 -21.95 43.05 6.77
N PHE A 235 -22.37 44.01 5.95
CA PHE A 235 -21.85 45.37 5.81
C PHE A 235 -22.62 46.32 6.73
#